data_AF-A4NXW4-F1
#
_entry.id   AF-A4NXW4-F1
#
_cell.length_a   1.000
_cell.length_b   1.000
_cell.length_c   1.000
_cell.angle_alpha   90.00
_cell.angle_beta   90.00
_cell.angle_gamma   90.00
#
_symmetry.space_group_name_H-M   'P 1'
#
loop_
_entity.id
_entity.type
_entity.pdbx_description
1 polymer ?
#
loop_
_entity_poly.entity_id
_entity_poly.type
_entity_poly.pdbx_seq_one_letter_code
_entity_poly.pdbx_strand_id
1 'polypeptide(L)' 'MFKFVFKRILMVIPTFIAITLITFALVHFIPGDPVEIMMGNVA' A
#
# COMPACT_ATOMS: atom_id res chain seq x y z
N MET A 1 -5.57 -4.57 -30.89
CA MET A 1 -5.91 -3.63 -29.78
C MET A 1 -5.98 -4.34 -28.42
N PHE A 2 -6.69 -5.46 -28.29
CA PHE A 2 -6.83 -6.19 -27.02
C PHE A 2 -5.50 -6.55 -26.33
N LYS A 3 -4.52 -7.10 -27.06
CA LYS A 3 -3.17 -7.42 -26.55
C LYS A 3 -2.41 -6.21 -25.98
N PHE A 4 -2.63 -5.02 -26.55
CA PHE A 4 -2.04 -3.77 -26.08
C PHE A 4 -2.68 -3.31 -24.76
N VAL A 5 -4.01 -3.36 -24.67
CA VAL A 5 -4.75 -3.03 -23.44
C VAL A 5 -4.35 -3.98 -22.31
N PHE A 6 -4.30 -5.29 -22.58
CA PHE A 6 -3.92 -6.29 -21.59
C PHE A 6 -2.49 -6.07 -21.05
N LYS A 7 -1.52 -5.80 -21.94
CA LYS A 7 -0.16 -5.46 -21.53
C LYS A 7 -0.12 -4.20 -20.66
N ARG A 8 -0.96 -3.20 -20.96
CA ARG A 8 -1.04 -1.95 -20.19
C ARG A 8 -1.63 -2.17 -18.79
N ILE A 9 -2.65 -3.01 -18.67
CA ILE A 9 -3.25 -3.39 -17.37
C ILE A 9 -2.27 -4.24 -16.55
N LEU A 10 -1.56 -5.19 -17.17
CA LEU A 10 -0.56 -5.99 -16.47
C LEU A 10 0.58 -5.14 -15.88
N MET A 11 0.95 -4.02 -16.51
CA MET A 11 1.94 -3.09 -15.97
C MET A 11 1.45 -2.32 -14.74
N VAL A 12 0.14 -2.26 -14.48
CA VAL A 12 -0.43 -1.61 -13.29
C VAL A 12 -0.24 -2.46 -12.04
N ILE A 13 -0.27 -3.80 -12.19
CA ILE A 13 -0.10 -4.76 -11.09
C ILE A 13 1.19 -4.52 -10.28
N PRO A 14 2.40 -4.43 -10.88
CA PRO A 14 3.62 -4.20 -10.12
C PRO A 14 3.61 -2.85 -9.39
N THR A 15 2.99 -1.81 -9.95
CA THR A 15 2.85 -0.52 -9.28
C THR A 15 1.96 -0.62 -8.05
N PHE A 16 0.84 -1.34 -8.14
CA PHE A 16 -0.03 -1.59 -6.99
C PHE A 16 0.67 -2.37 -5.90
N ILE A 17 1.43 -3.42 -6.26
CA ILE A 17 2.21 -4.21 -5.31
C ILE A 17 3.25 -3.33 -4.62
N ALA A 18 4.00 -2.53 -5.38
CA ALA A 18 5.01 -1.62 -4.83
C ALA A 18 4.39 -0.63 -3.84
N ILE A 19 3.31 0.06 -4.21
CA ILE A 19 2.64 1.03 -3.33
C ILE A 19 2.10 0.34 -2.08
N THR A 20 1.43 -0.81 -2.23
CA THR A 20 0.87 -1.56 -1.10
C THR A 20 1.95 -1.97 -0.11
N LEU A 21 3.07 -2.53 -0.61
CA LEU A 21 4.19 -2.94 0.24
C LEU A 21 4.85 -1.74 0.93
N ILE A 22 5.02 -0.62 0.21
CA ILE A 22 5.57 0.61 0.79
C ILE A 22 4.64 1.12 1.89
N THR A 23 3.34 1.27 1.63
CA THR A 23 2.37 1.71 2.63
C THR A 23 2.33 0.76 3.83
N PHE A 24 2.30 -0.56 3.60
CA PHE A 24 2.32 -1.56 4.66
C PHE A 24 3.59 -1.46 5.52
N ALA A 25 4.76 -1.36 4.89
CA ALA A 25 6.03 -1.21 5.59
C ALA A 25 6.07 0.08 6.40
N LEU A 26 5.59 1.19 5.84
CA LEU A 26 5.53 2.48 6.56
C LEU A 26 4.63 2.39 7.80
N VAL A 27 3.44 1.80 7.68
CA VAL A 27 2.53 1.60 8.83
C VAL A 27 3.18 0.77 9.94
N HIS A 28 3.96 -0.26 9.61
CA HIS A 28 4.64 -1.11 10.59
C HIS A 28 5.96 -0.54 11.11
N PHE A 29 6.60 0.36 10.35
CA PHE A 29 7.85 1.02 10.75
C PHE A 29 7.60 2.22 11.65
N ILE A 30 6.40 2.80 11.62
CA ILE A 30 6.00 3.81 12.60
C ILE A 30 5.92 3.11 13.97
N PRO A 31 6.73 3.54 14.96
CA PRO A 31 6.64 3.00 16.31
C PRO A 31 5.36 3.47 17.00
N GLY A 32 4.69 2.55 17.70
CA GLY A 32 3.33 2.73 18.25
C GLY A 32 2.29 2.16 17.30
N ASP A 33 1.30 1.42 17.81
CA ASP A 33 0.24 0.87 16.96
C ASP A 33 -0.54 2.06 16.36
N PRO A 34 -0.46 2.31 15.04
CA PRO A 34 -1.15 3.44 14.42
C PRO A 34 -2.65 3.38 14.67
N VAL A 35 -3.21 2.19 14.90
CA VAL A 35 -4.61 2.02 15.32
C VAL A 35 -4.81 2.62 16.71
N GLU A 36 -3.94 2.33 17.67
CA GLU A 36 -3.98 2.86 19.03
C GLU A 36 -3.80 4.39 19.06
N ILE A 37 -2.94 4.94 18.21
CA ILE A 37 -2.74 6.39 18.04
C ILE A 37 -3.99 7.04 17.40
N MET A 38 -4.57 6.43 16.37
CA MET A 38 -5.78 6.93 15.70
C MET A 38 -7.03 6.84 16.59
N MET A 39 -7.07 5.88 17.52
CA MET A 39 -8.13 5.74 18.51
C MET A 39 -8.02 6.74 19.67
N GLY A 40 -6.92 7.49 19.77
CA GLY A 40 -6.70 8.46 20.85
C GLY A 40 -6.45 7.81 22.21
N ASN A 41 -6.03 6.53 22.22
CA ASN A 41 -5.80 5.76 23.44
C ASN A 41 -4.44 6.04 24.08
N VAL A 42 -3.59 6.82 23.42
CA VAL A 42 -2.35 7.38 24.00
C VAL A 42 -2.74 8.54 24.91
N ALA A 43 -2.84 8.26 26.20
CA ALA A 43 -2.96 9.25 27.27
C ALA A 43 -1.64 10.04 27.45
#